data_AF-K1JIK7-F1
#
_entry.id   AF-K1JIK7-F1
#
_cell.length_a   1.000
_cell.length_b   1.000
_cell.length_c   1.000
_cell.angle_alpha   90.00
_cell.angle_beta   90.00
_cell.angle_gamma   90.00
#
_symmetry.space_group_name_H-M   'P 1'
#
loop_
_entity.id
_entity.type
_entity.pdbx_description
1 polymer ?
#
loop_
_entity_poly.entity_id
_entity_poly.type
_entity_poly.pdbx_seq_one_letter_code
_entity_poly.pdbx_strand_id
1 'polypeptide(L)'
;MVTLEAILERNNLNRAYKQVKANRGGPGVDGMTVDEFLDYLRAHAVEIVETVKAGKYKPQPVRRVMIPKEEKGKFRPLGIPTAVDRVIQQAIAQKLSDEYEPVFSLHSHGFRPCRSCRTAIDEALDIANQGYVWVVDLDLSKFFDTVNHSKLLRLLSDKLKDGRVVSLIHKILRAPIQEGDKITPCEIGTPQGGPVSPVLANIMLNELDHELERRGHRFVRYADDMMIFCRSRKAAERTLRHLKPYVEGKLFLKLNEQA
;
A
#
# COMPACT_ATOMS: atom_id res chain seq x y z
N MET A 1 -14.91 5.93 -11.75
CA MET A 1 -13.90 6.94 -12.10
C MET A 1 -13.52 7.73 -10.86
N VAL A 2 -12.28 7.60 -10.42
CA VAL A 2 -11.75 8.32 -9.25
C VAL A 2 -11.45 9.77 -9.65
N THR A 3 -12.15 10.72 -9.05
CA THR A 3 -11.90 12.16 -9.18
C THR A 3 -11.64 12.78 -7.81
N LEU A 4 -11.04 13.97 -7.80
CA LEU A 4 -10.82 14.71 -6.56
C LEU A 4 -12.14 15.05 -5.86
N GLU A 5 -13.18 15.40 -6.62
CA GLU A 5 -14.51 15.68 -6.09
C GLU A 5 -15.13 14.45 -5.42
N ALA A 6 -14.97 13.27 -6.01
CA ALA A 6 -15.47 12.02 -5.41
C ALA A 6 -14.72 11.68 -4.11
N ILE A 7 -13.41 11.94 -4.05
CA ILE A 7 -12.60 11.73 -2.83
C ILE A 7 -13.05 12.68 -1.72
N LEU A 8 -13.30 13.94 -2.05
CA LEU A 8 -13.67 15.00 -1.11
C LEU A 8 -15.18 15.08 -0.83
N GLU A 9 -15.97 14.14 -1.36
CA GLU A 9 -17.38 14.05 -1.08
C GLU A 9 -17.62 13.85 0.43
N ARG A 10 -18.58 14.59 1.00
CA ARG A 10 -18.89 14.57 2.43
C ARG A 10 -19.11 13.16 2.98
N ASN A 11 -19.84 12.32 2.24
CA ASN A 11 -20.11 10.94 2.65
C ASN A 11 -18.84 10.08 2.68
N ASN A 12 -17.95 10.24 1.71
CA ASN A 12 -16.66 9.55 1.66
C ASN A 12 -15.74 9.99 2.80
N LEU A 13 -15.65 11.30 3.04
CA LEU A 13 -14.86 11.86 4.15
C LEU A 13 -15.38 11.41 5.51
N ASN A 14 -16.71 11.34 5.69
CA ASN A 14 -17.31 10.83 6.92
C ASN A 14 -16.98 9.34 7.16
N ARG A 15 -17.02 8.51 6.10
CA ARG A 15 -16.58 7.11 6.19
C ARG A 15 -15.09 7.02 6.53
N ALA A 16 -14.26 7.86 5.89
CA ALA A 16 -12.84 7.93 6.16
C ALA A 16 -12.54 8.27 7.63
N TYR A 17 -13.21 9.30 8.16
CA TYR A 17 -13.12 9.69 9.57
C TYR A 17 -13.49 8.54 10.51
N LYS A 18 -14.64 7.90 10.27
CA LYS A 18 -15.10 6.77 11.10
C LYS A 18 -14.08 5.62 11.13
N GLN A 19 -13.48 5.30 9.98
CA GLN A 19 -12.44 4.27 9.90
C GLN A 19 -11.16 4.68 10.66
N VAL A 20 -10.69 5.91 10.48
CA VAL A 20 -9.51 6.42 11.20
C VAL A 20 -9.73 6.41 12.71
N LYS A 21 -10.93 6.79 13.16
CA LYS A 21 -11.34 6.73 14.56
C LYS A 21 -11.35 5.29 15.09
N ALA A 22 -11.93 4.36 14.33
CA ALA A 22 -12.00 2.95 14.71
C ALA A 22 -10.62 2.30 14.84
N ASN A 23 -9.64 2.72 14.02
CA ASN A 23 -8.28 2.19 14.05
C ASN A 23 -7.45 2.62 15.28
N ARG A 24 -7.90 3.63 16.06
CA ARG A 24 -7.25 4.10 17.30
C ARG A 24 -5.74 4.36 17.17
N GLY A 25 -5.29 4.84 16.01
CA GLY A 25 -3.87 5.09 15.76
C GLY A 25 -3.32 6.22 16.62
N GLY A 26 -2.05 6.13 17.01
CA GLY A 26 -1.36 7.17 17.78
C GLY A 26 -1.28 8.52 17.05
N PRO A 27 -0.94 9.60 17.77
CA PRO A 27 -0.85 10.95 17.17
C PRO A 27 0.29 11.04 16.14
N GLY A 28 0.14 11.95 15.19
CA GLY A 28 1.19 12.30 14.22
C GLY A 28 2.25 13.21 14.85
N VAL A 29 2.95 13.98 14.01
CA VAL A 29 3.92 15.00 14.46
C VAL A 29 3.28 16.19 15.16
N ASP A 30 1.99 16.42 14.91
CA ASP A 30 1.16 17.48 15.48
C ASP A 30 0.65 17.16 16.89
N GLY A 31 0.88 15.94 17.39
CA GLY A 31 0.43 15.53 18.72
C GLY A 31 -1.07 15.29 18.86
N MET A 32 -1.88 15.60 17.82
CA MET A 32 -3.33 15.56 17.88
C MET A 32 -3.84 14.14 18.08
N THR A 33 -4.61 13.95 19.14
CA THR A 33 -5.24 12.67 19.49
C THR A 33 -6.54 12.46 18.71
N VAL A 34 -7.05 11.22 18.73
CA VAL A 34 -8.32 10.88 18.06
C VAL A 34 -9.52 11.59 18.71
N ASP A 35 -9.42 11.96 19.99
CA ASP A 35 -10.49 12.62 20.74
C ASP A 35 -10.61 14.10 20.36
N GLU A 36 -9.48 14.81 20.25
CA GLU A 36 -9.41 16.21 19.80
C GLU A 36 -9.77 16.37 18.31
N PHE A 37 -9.58 15.31 17.53
CA PHE A 37 -9.68 15.36 16.09
C PHE A 37 -11.07 15.74 15.56
N LEU A 38 -12.15 15.34 16.25
CA LEU A 38 -13.50 15.66 15.79
C LEU A 38 -13.78 17.16 15.81
N ASP A 39 -13.37 17.84 16.89
CA ASP A 39 -13.61 19.26 17.06
C ASP A 39 -12.71 20.08 16.13
N TYR A 40 -11.47 19.62 15.90
CA TYR A 40 -10.61 20.18 14.87
C TYR A 40 -11.24 20.10 13.47
N LEU A 41 -11.79 18.94 13.09
CA LEU A 41 -12.48 18.80 11.80
C LEU A 41 -13.71 19.70 11.70
N ARG A 42 -14.49 19.87 12.77
CA ARG A 42 -15.66 20.77 12.77
C ARG A 42 -15.26 22.21 12.47
N ALA A 43 -14.12 22.66 12.99
CA ALA A 43 -13.60 24.01 12.76
C ALA A 43 -12.94 24.18 11.37
N HIS A 44 -12.19 23.18 10.89
CA HIS A 44 -11.28 23.34 9.75
C HIS A 44 -11.65 22.53 8.49
N ALA A 45 -12.70 21.69 8.50
CA ALA A 45 -12.98 20.79 7.37
C ALA A 45 -13.18 21.53 6.04
N VAL A 46 -13.87 22.66 6.04
CA VAL A 46 -14.10 23.45 4.82
C VAL A 46 -12.78 23.97 4.27
N GLU A 47 -11.94 24.54 5.13
CA GLU A 47 -10.62 25.06 4.75
C GLU A 47 -9.71 23.94 4.20
N ILE A 48 -9.69 22.78 4.85
CA ILE A 48 -8.92 21.61 4.40
C ILE A 48 -9.38 21.18 3.00
N VAL A 49 -10.69 21.02 2.79
CA VAL A 49 -11.25 20.60 1.50
C VAL A 49 -10.90 21.60 0.41
N GLU A 50 -11.07 22.89 0.64
CA GLU A 50 -10.74 23.92 -0.35
C GLU A 50 -9.23 24.00 -0.63
N THR A 51 -8.39 23.79 0.38
CA THR A 51 -6.94 23.72 0.22
C THR A 51 -6.51 22.52 -0.62
N VAL A 52 -7.18 21.37 -0.47
CA VAL A 52 -6.95 20.18 -1.30
C VAL A 52 -7.42 20.42 -2.73
N LYS A 53 -8.63 20.96 -2.93
CA LYS A 53 -9.17 21.30 -4.27
C LYS A 53 -8.29 22.28 -5.02
N ALA A 54 -7.77 23.30 -4.33
CA ALA A 54 -6.87 24.30 -4.89
C ALA A 54 -5.46 23.76 -5.19
N GLY A 55 -5.17 22.49 -4.86
CA GLY A 55 -3.84 21.90 -5.03
C GLY A 55 -2.78 22.50 -4.10
N LYS A 56 -3.18 23.25 -3.07
CA LYS A 56 -2.28 23.90 -2.10
C LYS A 56 -1.98 23.03 -0.88
N TYR A 57 -2.73 21.94 -0.69
CA TYR A 57 -2.50 20.99 0.39
C TYR A 57 -1.08 20.42 0.35
N LYS A 58 -0.42 20.42 1.51
CA LYS A 58 0.88 19.83 1.76
C LYS A 58 0.73 18.89 2.96
N PRO A 59 0.89 17.57 2.77
CA PRO A 59 0.89 16.62 3.87
C PRO A 59 1.95 16.98 4.91
N GLN A 60 1.64 16.76 6.18
CA GLN A 60 2.59 16.99 7.25
C GLN A 60 3.68 15.89 7.25
N PRO A 61 4.84 16.14 7.87
CA PRO A 61 5.83 15.10 8.09
C PRO A 61 5.23 13.88 8.80
N VAL A 62 5.65 12.70 8.39
CA VAL A 62 5.21 11.43 8.98
C VAL A 62 6.10 11.14 10.20
N ARG A 63 5.49 10.94 11.38
CA ARG A 63 6.23 10.68 12.62
C ARG A 63 6.80 9.26 12.61
N ARG A 64 8.11 9.11 12.76
CA ARG A 64 8.78 7.81 12.85
C ARG A 64 8.63 7.21 14.24
N VAL A 65 8.22 5.95 14.31
CA VAL A 65 8.15 5.14 15.53
C VAL A 65 8.74 3.77 15.27
N MET A 66 9.59 3.29 16.17
CA MET A 66 10.15 1.95 16.11
C MET A 66 9.23 0.97 16.82
N ILE A 67 8.70 0.00 16.09
CA ILE A 67 7.84 -1.06 16.63
C ILE A 67 8.65 -2.35 16.76
N PRO A 68 8.65 -3.03 17.90
CA PRO A 68 9.34 -4.31 18.05
C PRO A 68 8.78 -5.35 17.07
N LYS A 69 9.65 -6.14 16.45
CA LYS A 69 9.26 -7.37 15.75
C LYS A 69 9.09 -8.51 16.77
N GLU A 70 8.49 -9.61 16.33
CA GLU A 70 8.39 -10.84 17.14
C GLU A 70 9.78 -11.37 17.54
N GLU A 71 10.77 -11.20 16.65
CA GLU A 71 12.16 -11.47 16.95
C GLU A 71 12.76 -10.45 17.92
N LYS A 72 13.22 -10.95 19.08
CA LYS A 72 13.79 -10.13 20.16
C LYS A 72 14.96 -9.27 19.65
N GLY A 73 14.85 -7.96 19.86
CA GLY A 73 15.90 -6.98 19.49
C GLY A 73 15.81 -6.45 18.06
N LYS A 74 14.90 -6.97 17.22
CA LYS A 74 14.62 -6.39 15.90
C LYS A 74 13.45 -5.41 16.00
N PHE A 75 13.56 -4.29 15.29
CA PHE A 75 12.51 -3.27 15.22
C PHE A 75 12.16 -2.98 13.77
N ARG A 76 10.89 -2.63 13.52
CA ARG A 76 10.43 -2.12 12.22
C ARG A 76 10.07 -0.63 12.33
N PRO A 77 10.50 0.20 11.37
CA PRO A 77 10.21 1.62 11.39
C PRO A 77 8.79 1.89 10.84
N LEU A 78 7.84 2.29 11.70
CA LEU A 78 6.51 2.75 11.30
C LEU A 78 6.49 4.26 11.10
N GLY A 79 5.82 4.72 10.06
CA GLY A 79 5.50 6.12 9.84
C GLY A 79 4.03 6.40 10.19
N ILE A 80 3.79 7.28 11.16
CA ILE A 80 2.45 7.67 11.60
C ILE A 80 2.13 9.07 11.06
N PRO A 81 1.24 9.20 10.05
CA PRO A 81 0.77 10.51 9.58
C PRO A 81 -0.13 11.17 10.62
N THR A 82 -0.37 12.47 10.48
CA THR A 82 -1.36 13.21 11.29
C THR A 82 -2.77 12.66 11.10
N ALA A 83 -3.68 12.96 12.03
CA ALA A 83 -5.06 12.49 11.93
C ALA A 83 -5.76 12.99 10.66
N VAL A 84 -5.50 14.26 10.28
CA VAL A 84 -6.00 14.87 9.03
C VAL A 84 -5.45 14.14 7.81
N ASP A 85 -4.13 13.92 7.76
CA ASP A 85 -3.49 13.18 6.65
C ASP A 85 -4.05 11.76 6.52
N ARG A 86 -4.29 11.07 7.64
CA ARG A 86 -4.89 9.74 7.64
C ARG A 86 -6.30 9.76 7.06
N VAL A 87 -7.12 10.77 7.36
CA VAL A 87 -8.47 10.87 6.79
C VAL A 87 -8.42 11.11 5.28
N ILE A 88 -7.54 12.00 4.81
CA ILE A 88 -7.35 12.25 3.37
C ILE A 88 -6.84 10.97 2.68
N GLN A 89 -5.83 10.31 3.24
CA GLN A 89 -5.33 9.04 2.74
C GLN A 89 -6.40 7.95 2.70
N GLN A 90 -7.21 7.83 3.75
CA GLN A 90 -8.31 6.87 3.82
C GLN A 90 -9.43 7.19 2.82
N ALA A 91 -9.71 8.46 2.57
CA ALA A 91 -10.68 8.91 1.57
C ALA A 91 -10.20 8.55 0.15
N ILE A 92 -8.91 8.74 -0.14
CA ILE A 92 -8.28 8.29 -1.39
C ILE A 92 -8.34 6.76 -1.49
N ALA A 93 -7.95 6.06 -0.43
CA ALA A 93 -7.88 4.59 -0.40
C ALA A 93 -9.24 3.97 -0.73
N GLN A 94 -10.34 4.46 -0.16
CA GLN A 94 -11.69 3.98 -0.47
C GLN A 94 -12.00 4.04 -1.96
N LYS A 95 -11.75 5.18 -2.61
CA LYS A 95 -12.06 5.35 -4.04
C LYS A 95 -11.11 4.55 -4.94
N LEU A 96 -9.84 4.44 -4.57
CA LEU A 96 -8.89 3.57 -5.28
C LEU A 96 -9.29 2.10 -5.15
N SER A 97 -9.64 1.63 -3.97
CA SER A 97 -10.10 0.26 -3.76
C SER A 97 -11.31 -0.06 -4.63
N ASP A 98 -12.33 0.81 -4.63
CA ASP A 98 -13.53 0.61 -5.47
C ASP A 98 -13.19 0.49 -6.97
N GLU A 99 -12.23 1.29 -7.47
CA GLU A 99 -11.85 1.33 -8.88
C GLU A 99 -10.90 0.18 -9.29
N TYR A 100 -10.06 -0.29 -8.37
CA TYR A 100 -9.04 -1.32 -8.66
C TYR A 100 -9.47 -2.73 -8.29
N GLU A 101 -10.42 -2.92 -7.38
CA GLU A 101 -10.88 -4.25 -6.96
C GLU A 101 -11.31 -5.15 -8.14
N PRO A 102 -12.02 -4.67 -9.18
CA PRO A 102 -12.38 -5.49 -10.34
C PRO A 102 -11.19 -5.88 -11.24
N VAL A 103 -10.05 -5.21 -11.09
CA VAL A 103 -8.85 -5.44 -11.92
C VAL A 103 -7.79 -6.25 -11.18
N PHE A 104 -7.84 -6.27 -9.85
CA PHE A 104 -6.89 -7.05 -9.06
C PHE A 104 -7.06 -8.56 -9.30
N SER A 105 -5.93 -9.24 -9.49
CA SER A 105 -5.87 -10.70 -9.63
C SER A 105 -6.67 -11.43 -8.55
N LEU A 106 -7.37 -12.50 -8.92
CA LEU A 106 -8.13 -13.30 -7.95
C LEU A 106 -7.23 -14.01 -6.93
N HIS A 107 -5.93 -14.13 -7.20
CA HIS A 107 -4.93 -14.78 -6.36
C HIS A 107 -4.27 -13.83 -5.34
N SER A 108 -4.70 -12.56 -5.32
CA SER A 108 -4.23 -11.54 -4.37
C SER A 108 -5.23 -11.35 -3.23
N HIS A 109 -4.80 -11.50 -1.99
CA HIS A 109 -5.68 -11.48 -0.81
C HIS A 109 -5.42 -10.35 0.17
N GLY A 110 -4.19 -9.84 0.22
CA GLY A 110 -3.78 -8.86 1.23
C GLY A 110 -4.53 -7.54 1.11
N PHE A 111 -5.07 -7.05 2.23
CA PHE A 111 -5.71 -5.73 2.35
C PHE A 111 -6.86 -5.48 1.34
N ARG A 112 -7.59 -6.53 0.97
CA ARG A 112 -8.71 -6.45 0.04
C ARG A 112 -10.05 -6.77 0.71
N PRO A 113 -11.16 -6.16 0.28
CA PRO A 113 -12.48 -6.47 0.81
C PRO A 113 -12.80 -7.95 0.59
N CYS A 114 -13.42 -8.58 1.60
CA CYS A 114 -13.83 -9.99 1.57
C CYS A 114 -12.67 -11.00 1.36
N ARG A 115 -11.41 -10.59 1.56
CA ARG A 115 -10.24 -11.46 1.51
C ARG A 115 -9.47 -11.41 2.83
N SER A 116 -8.79 -12.51 3.15
CA SER A 116 -8.06 -12.67 4.41
C SER A 116 -6.91 -13.67 4.27
N CYS A 117 -6.05 -13.75 5.29
CA CYS A 117 -5.01 -14.78 5.34
C CYS A 117 -5.63 -16.18 5.20
N ARG A 118 -6.83 -16.40 5.75
CA ARG A 118 -7.53 -17.68 5.64
C ARG A 118 -7.84 -18.03 4.17
N THR A 119 -8.39 -17.07 3.42
CA THR A 119 -8.69 -17.29 1.99
C THR A 119 -7.43 -17.59 1.17
N ALA A 120 -6.29 -16.99 1.52
CA ALA A 120 -5.01 -17.26 0.88
C ALA A 120 -4.49 -18.67 1.20
N ILE A 121 -4.60 -19.09 2.46
CA ILE A 121 -4.19 -20.43 2.90
C ILE A 121 -5.05 -21.51 2.25
N ASP A 122 -6.38 -21.32 2.23
CA ASP A 122 -7.29 -22.30 1.63
C ASP A 122 -6.96 -22.50 0.14
N GLU A 123 -6.71 -21.41 -0.60
CA GLU A 123 -6.29 -21.49 -2.00
C GLU A 123 -4.90 -22.15 -2.19
N ALA A 124 -3.94 -21.82 -1.33
CA ALA A 124 -2.62 -22.45 -1.35
C ALA A 124 -2.70 -23.96 -1.14
N LEU A 125 -3.57 -24.42 -0.23
CA LEU A 125 -3.81 -25.84 0.03
C LEU A 125 -4.47 -26.52 -1.18
N ASP A 126 -5.45 -25.88 -1.82
CA ASP A 126 -6.10 -26.41 -3.02
C ASP A 126 -5.11 -26.58 -4.18
N ILE A 127 -4.19 -25.63 -4.36
CA ILE A 127 -3.12 -25.72 -5.36
C ILE A 127 -2.14 -26.86 -5.02
N ALA A 128 -1.75 -26.98 -3.75
CA ALA A 128 -0.85 -28.05 -3.29
C ALA A 128 -1.48 -29.44 -3.50
N ASN A 129 -2.77 -29.60 -3.19
CA ASN A 129 -3.53 -30.83 -3.38
C ASN A 129 -3.64 -31.26 -4.86
N GLN A 130 -3.50 -30.33 -5.80
CA GLN A 130 -3.42 -30.62 -7.25
C GLN A 130 -2.02 -31.10 -7.69
N GLY A 131 -1.09 -31.27 -6.76
CA GLY A 131 0.27 -31.77 -6.99
C GLY A 131 1.32 -30.69 -7.24
N TYR A 132 1.02 -29.41 -6.97
CA TYR A 132 2.00 -28.32 -7.03
C TYR A 132 2.67 -28.14 -5.66
N VAL A 133 3.52 -29.11 -5.29
CA VAL A 133 4.10 -29.20 -3.94
C VAL A 133 5.44 -28.49 -3.77
N TRP A 134 6.01 -27.92 -4.84
CA TRP A 134 7.24 -27.13 -4.76
C TRP A 134 6.90 -25.64 -4.80
N VAL A 135 7.32 -24.88 -3.79
CA VAL A 135 6.99 -23.46 -3.67
C VAL A 135 8.24 -22.61 -3.91
N VAL A 136 8.09 -21.56 -4.72
CA VAL A 136 9.01 -20.42 -4.74
C VAL A 136 8.43 -19.40 -3.78
N ASP A 137 9.13 -19.16 -2.68
CA ASP A 137 8.80 -18.09 -1.75
C ASP A 137 9.47 -16.80 -2.23
N LEU A 138 8.68 -15.84 -2.68
CA LEU A 138 9.13 -14.54 -3.15
C LEU A 138 8.97 -13.53 -2.03
N ASP A 139 10.05 -13.34 -1.26
CA ASP A 139 10.16 -12.27 -0.27
C ASP A 139 10.68 -10.99 -0.95
N LEU A 140 9.83 -9.96 -0.99
CA LEU A 140 10.16 -8.63 -1.49
C LEU A 140 10.82 -7.82 -0.38
N SER A 141 12.16 -7.88 -0.35
CA SER A 141 12.96 -7.22 0.68
C SER A 141 12.61 -5.74 0.81
N LYS A 142 12.10 -5.36 2.00
CA LYS A 142 11.74 -3.96 2.33
C LYS A 142 10.88 -3.32 1.23
N PHE A 143 9.86 -4.03 0.75
CA PHE A 143 8.98 -3.56 -0.32
C PHE A 143 8.55 -2.10 -0.11
N PHE A 144 7.96 -1.81 1.05
CA PHE A 144 7.48 -0.45 1.38
C PHE A 144 8.61 0.59 1.40
N ASP A 145 9.87 0.23 1.62
CA ASP A 145 10.98 1.19 1.64
C ASP A 145 11.59 1.40 0.24
N THR A 146 11.30 0.50 -0.72
CA THR A 146 11.95 0.47 -2.05
C THR A 146 11.02 0.82 -3.20
N VAL A 147 9.71 1.00 -2.96
CA VAL A 147 8.74 1.38 -4.00
C VAL A 147 9.21 2.61 -4.79
N ASN A 148 9.37 2.47 -6.09
CA ASN A 148 9.72 3.56 -6.98
C ASN A 148 8.48 4.45 -7.26
N HIS A 149 8.53 5.72 -6.82
CA HIS A 149 7.42 6.65 -6.99
C HIS A 149 7.05 6.86 -8.47
N SER A 150 8.03 7.05 -9.35
CA SER A 150 7.78 7.32 -10.76
C SER A 150 7.04 6.16 -11.45
N LYS A 151 7.42 4.92 -11.16
CA LYS A 151 6.73 3.73 -11.68
C LYS A 151 5.30 3.63 -11.13
N LEU A 152 5.11 3.81 -9.82
CA LEU A 152 3.78 3.79 -9.19
C LEU A 152 2.85 4.90 -9.75
N LEU A 153 3.35 6.13 -9.87
CA LEU A 153 2.59 7.27 -10.40
C LEU A 153 2.24 7.09 -11.88
N ARG A 154 3.09 6.43 -12.66
CA ARG A 154 2.77 6.04 -14.03
C ARG A 154 1.59 5.06 -14.07
N LEU A 155 1.64 3.98 -13.28
CA LEU A 155 0.54 3.01 -13.20
C LEU A 155 -0.78 3.65 -12.77
N LEU A 156 -0.72 4.62 -11.85
CA LEU A 156 -1.89 5.41 -11.47
C LEU A 156 -2.37 6.29 -12.62
N SER A 157 -1.47 6.98 -13.31
CA SER A 157 -1.82 7.89 -14.43
C SER A 157 -2.40 7.16 -15.64
N ASP A 158 -1.99 5.91 -15.87
CA ASP A 158 -2.52 5.09 -16.97
C ASP A 158 -4.01 4.77 -16.79
N LYS A 159 -4.52 4.73 -15.54
CA LYS A 159 -5.92 4.43 -15.23
C LYS A 159 -6.72 5.63 -14.73
N LEU A 160 -6.11 6.52 -13.95
CA LEU A 160 -6.76 7.68 -13.35
C LEU A 160 -6.65 8.89 -14.28
N LYS A 161 -7.81 9.39 -14.73
CA LYS A 161 -7.89 10.57 -15.62
C LYS A 161 -7.68 11.90 -14.90
N ASP A 162 -7.95 11.96 -13.59
CA ASP A 162 -7.80 13.18 -12.81
C ASP A 162 -6.37 13.33 -12.26
N GLY A 163 -5.55 14.11 -12.96
CA GLY A 163 -4.16 14.38 -12.57
C GLY A 163 -3.99 15.05 -11.20
N ARG A 164 -5.04 15.70 -10.66
CA ARG A 164 -4.98 16.28 -9.31
C ARG A 164 -4.92 15.20 -8.23
N VAL A 165 -5.57 14.05 -8.46
CA VAL A 165 -5.51 12.90 -7.56
C VAL A 165 -4.11 12.31 -7.56
N VAL A 166 -3.53 12.12 -8.74
CA VAL A 166 -2.14 11.64 -8.89
C VAL A 166 -1.15 12.60 -8.21
N SER A 167 -1.34 13.91 -8.38
CA SER A 167 -0.55 14.95 -7.71
C SER A 167 -0.66 14.86 -6.18
N LEU A 168 -1.87 14.67 -5.65
CA LEU A 168 -2.09 14.52 -4.21
C LEU A 168 -1.42 13.26 -3.65
N ILE A 169 -1.53 12.12 -4.34
CA ILE A 169 -0.83 10.88 -3.98
C ILE A 169 0.68 11.09 -4.00
N HIS A 170 1.22 11.76 -5.03
CA HIS A 170 2.64 12.06 -5.11
C HIS A 170 3.12 12.88 -3.90
N LYS A 171 2.38 13.91 -3.49
CA LYS A 171 2.70 14.69 -2.28
C LYS A 171 2.69 13.84 -1.01
N ILE A 172 1.75 12.91 -0.89
CA ILE A 172 1.66 11.98 0.26
C ILE A 172 2.87 11.04 0.28
N LEU A 173 3.28 10.51 -0.88
CA LEU A 173 4.46 9.66 -1.00
C LEU A 173 5.76 10.40 -0.68
N ARG A 174 5.84 11.69 -1.02
CA ARG A 174 6.99 12.57 -0.75
C ARG A 174 6.94 13.25 0.63
N ALA A 175 5.93 12.97 1.45
CA ALA A 175 5.84 13.53 2.79
C ALA A 175 7.12 13.17 3.57
N PRO A 176 7.82 14.17 4.13
CA PRO A 176 9.09 13.92 4.81
C PRO A 176 8.85 13.12 6.08
N ILE A 177 9.89 12.47 6.58
CA ILE A 177 9.82 11.65 7.78
C ILE A 177 10.51 12.38 8.92
N GLN A 178 9.82 12.51 10.05
CA GLN A 178 10.33 13.15 11.24
C GLN A 178 10.68 12.11 12.31
N GLU A 179 11.94 12.13 12.75
CA GLU A 179 12.48 11.28 13.83
C GLU A 179 13.17 12.18 14.87
N GLY A 180 12.52 12.38 16.01
CA GLY A 180 12.90 13.45 16.95
C GLY A 180 12.85 14.82 16.27
N ASP A 181 13.96 15.55 16.33
CA ASP A 181 14.12 16.87 15.69
C ASP A 181 14.58 16.78 14.23
N LYS A 182 14.91 15.58 13.74
CA LYS A 182 15.42 15.38 12.39
C LYS A 182 14.27 15.15 11.40
N ILE A 183 14.20 15.99 10.38
CA ILE A 183 13.29 15.82 9.24
C ILE A 183 14.11 15.37 8.02
N THR A 184 13.75 14.22 7.45
CA THR A 184 14.42 13.64 6.29
C THR A 184 13.46 13.56 5.10
N PRO A 185 13.84 14.02 3.89
CA PRO A 185 13.03 13.84 2.70
C PRO A 185 12.76 12.35 2.41
N CYS A 186 11.56 12.04 1.92
CA CYS A 186 11.23 10.69 1.43
C CYS A 186 11.32 10.71 -0.11
N GLU A 187 12.34 10.05 -0.67
CA GLU A 187 12.53 10.00 -2.13
C GLU A 187 12.07 8.69 -2.78
N ILE A 188 12.04 7.63 -1.99
CA ILE A 188 11.62 6.28 -2.38
C ILE A 188 10.80 5.65 -1.27
N GLY A 189 9.99 4.65 -1.63
CA GLY A 189 9.16 3.93 -0.69
C GLY A 189 7.80 4.57 -0.45
N THR A 190 7.04 4.01 0.46
CA THR A 190 5.72 4.44 0.88
C THR A 190 5.72 4.40 2.41
N PRO A 191 5.19 5.41 3.10
CA PRO A 191 5.20 5.41 4.56
C PRO A 191 4.40 4.21 5.09
N GLN A 192 5.09 3.33 5.82
CA GLN A 192 4.48 2.19 6.50
C GLN A 192 3.53 2.72 7.59
N GLY A 193 2.22 2.49 7.47
CA GLY A 193 1.21 3.00 8.42
C GLY A 193 0.27 4.06 7.85
N GLY A 194 0.52 4.53 6.63
CA GLY A 194 -0.45 5.33 5.88
C GLY A 194 -1.65 4.49 5.40
N PRO A 195 -2.91 4.92 5.60
CA PRO A 195 -4.08 4.16 5.15
C PRO A 195 -4.15 3.91 3.63
N VAL A 196 -3.46 4.73 2.82
CA VAL A 196 -3.41 4.58 1.37
C VAL A 196 -2.32 3.62 0.91
N SER A 197 -1.29 3.38 1.74
CA SER A 197 -0.12 2.58 1.36
C SER A 197 -0.47 1.14 0.92
N PRO A 198 -1.40 0.41 1.58
CA PRO A 198 -1.73 -0.95 1.17
C PRO A 198 -2.36 -1.06 -0.23
N VAL A 199 -3.28 -0.14 -0.59
CA VAL A 199 -3.88 -0.18 -1.94
C VAL A 199 -2.86 0.20 -3.01
N LEU A 200 -1.95 1.14 -2.73
CA LEU A 200 -0.85 1.49 -3.64
C LEU A 200 0.13 0.32 -3.84
N ALA A 201 0.44 -0.42 -2.76
CA ALA A 201 1.23 -1.64 -2.83
C ALA A 201 0.58 -2.68 -3.74
N ASN A 202 -0.73 -2.92 -3.56
CA ASN A 202 -1.48 -3.83 -4.41
C ASN A 202 -1.52 -3.39 -5.88
N ILE A 203 -1.67 -2.08 -6.17
CA ILE A 203 -1.62 -1.56 -7.54
C ILE A 203 -0.26 -1.85 -8.18
N MET A 204 0.84 -1.64 -7.46
CA MET A 204 2.18 -1.93 -7.95
C MET A 204 2.40 -3.42 -8.21
N LEU A 205 1.98 -4.28 -7.27
CA LEU A 205 2.19 -5.73 -7.33
C LEU A 205 1.22 -6.45 -8.26
N ASN A 206 0.10 -5.82 -8.62
CA ASN A 206 -0.83 -6.37 -9.60
C ASN A 206 -0.18 -6.56 -10.99
N GLU A 207 0.84 -5.76 -11.32
CA GLU A 207 1.66 -5.98 -12.53
C GLU A 207 2.39 -7.34 -12.49
N LEU A 208 2.91 -7.72 -11.32
CA LEU A 208 3.54 -9.03 -11.12
C LEU A 208 2.50 -10.15 -11.18
N ASP A 209 1.35 -9.94 -10.55
CA ASP A 209 0.24 -10.90 -10.55
C ASP A 209 -0.19 -11.23 -12.00
N HIS A 210 -0.43 -10.21 -12.82
CA HIS A 210 -0.82 -10.41 -14.21
C HIS A 210 0.29 -11.05 -15.06
N GLU A 211 1.56 -10.74 -14.78
CA GLU A 211 2.67 -11.41 -15.46
C GLU A 211 2.73 -12.90 -15.11
N LEU A 212 2.40 -13.28 -13.88
CA LEU A 212 2.31 -14.67 -13.45
C LEU A 212 1.12 -15.39 -14.08
N GLU A 213 -0.05 -14.75 -14.11
CA GLU A 213 -1.25 -15.26 -14.79
C GLU A 213 -0.98 -15.48 -16.28
N ARG A 214 -0.35 -14.51 -16.96
CA ARG A 214 0.02 -14.59 -18.38
C ARG A 214 0.97 -15.75 -18.67
N ARG A 215 1.85 -16.09 -17.72
CA ARG A 215 2.78 -17.22 -17.80
C ARG A 215 2.15 -18.56 -17.37
N GLY A 216 0.91 -18.54 -16.87
CA GLY A 216 0.20 -19.75 -16.41
C GLY A 216 0.71 -20.30 -15.08
N HIS A 217 1.34 -19.47 -14.25
CA HIS A 217 1.78 -19.89 -12.92
C HIS A 217 0.61 -19.96 -11.94
N ARG A 218 0.68 -20.91 -10.99
CA ARG A 218 -0.20 -20.96 -9.82
C ARG A 218 0.49 -20.21 -8.70
N PHE A 219 -0.16 -19.21 -8.12
CA PHE A 219 0.42 -18.43 -7.05
C PHE A 219 -0.66 -17.95 -6.09
N VAL A 220 -0.23 -17.53 -4.90
CA VAL A 220 -1.04 -16.85 -3.92
C VAL A 220 -0.22 -15.68 -3.40
N ARG A 221 -0.81 -14.49 -3.33
CA ARG A 221 -0.17 -13.30 -2.78
C ARG A 221 -0.95 -12.72 -1.62
N TYR A 222 -0.26 -12.43 -0.52
CA TYR A 222 -0.78 -11.66 0.59
C TYR A 222 0.13 -10.45 0.85
N ALA A 223 -0.32 -9.26 0.45
CA ALA A 223 0.50 -8.05 0.49
C ALA A 223 1.78 -8.22 -0.36
N ASP A 224 2.95 -8.13 0.26
CA ASP A 224 4.27 -8.36 -0.33
C ASP A 224 4.72 -9.83 -0.29
N ASP A 225 4.12 -10.67 0.54
CA ASP A 225 4.40 -12.11 0.58
C ASP A 225 3.75 -12.81 -0.60
N MET A 226 4.55 -13.48 -1.44
CA MET A 226 4.08 -14.20 -2.61
C MET A 226 4.63 -15.62 -2.66
N MET A 227 3.74 -16.60 -2.78
CA MET A 227 4.09 -17.99 -2.99
C MET A 227 3.73 -18.42 -4.41
N ILE A 228 4.68 -18.96 -5.17
CA ILE A 228 4.44 -19.53 -6.50
C ILE A 228 4.62 -21.04 -6.46
N PHE A 229 3.58 -21.77 -6.86
CA PHE A 229 3.51 -23.21 -6.75
C PHE A 229 3.89 -23.89 -8.08
N CYS A 230 4.73 -24.91 -7.97
CA CYS A 230 5.35 -25.66 -9.05
C CYS A 230 5.24 -27.17 -8.78
N ARG A 231 5.29 -28.00 -9.84
CA ARG A 231 5.26 -29.47 -9.73
C ARG A 231 6.62 -30.10 -9.42
N SER A 232 7.72 -29.38 -9.61
CA SER A 232 9.08 -29.89 -9.37
C SER A 232 10.04 -28.78 -8.94
N ARG A 233 11.09 -29.15 -8.22
CA ARG A 233 12.18 -28.25 -7.82
C ARG A 233 12.79 -27.52 -9.01
N LYS A 234 13.11 -28.25 -10.08
CA LYS A 234 13.69 -27.67 -11.31
C LYS A 234 12.78 -26.61 -11.93
N ALA A 235 11.46 -26.82 -11.89
CA ALA A 235 10.49 -25.84 -12.36
C ALA A 235 10.44 -24.61 -11.46
N ALA A 236 10.53 -24.78 -10.14
CA ALA A 236 10.60 -23.68 -9.17
C ALA A 236 11.84 -22.80 -9.38
N GLU A 237 13.03 -23.41 -9.44
CA GLU A 237 14.30 -22.71 -9.69
C GLU A 237 14.31 -21.98 -11.05
N ARG A 238 13.72 -22.59 -12.09
CA ARG A 238 13.56 -21.92 -13.39
C ARG A 238 12.60 -20.73 -13.32
N THR A 239 11.51 -20.87 -12.58
CA THR A 239 10.51 -19.80 -12.41
C THR A 239 11.13 -18.59 -11.72
N LEU A 240 11.85 -18.80 -10.61
CA LEU A 240 12.56 -17.74 -9.91
C LEU A 240 13.56 -17.00 -10.82
N ARG A 241 14.40 -17.75 -11.56
CA ARG A 241 15.37 -17.16 -12.51
C ARG A 241 14.71 -16.33 -13.61
N HIS A 242 13.54 -16.73 -14.09
CA HIS A 242 12.82 -16.00 -15.14
C HIS A 242 12.00 -14.81 -14.61
N LEU A 243 11.70 -14.79 -13.32
CA LEU A 243 10.96 -13.69 -12.69
C LEU A 243 11.88 -12.57 -12.22
N LYS A 244 13.09 -12.90 -11.75
CA LYS A 244 14.05 -11.92 -11.25
C LYS A 244 14.27 -10.72 -12.20
N PRO A 245 14.49 -10.91 -13.53
CA PRO A 245 14.68 -9.78 -14.44
C PRO A 245 13.42 -8.90 -14.59
N TYR A 246 12.23 -9.48 -14.42
CA TYR A 246 10.98 -8.72 -14.47
C TYR A 246 10.80 -7.90 -13.20
N VAL A 247 10.98 -8.50 -12.03
CA VAL A 247 10.83 -7.81 -10.75
C VAL A 247 11.85 -6.67 -10.61
N GLU A 248 13.12 -6.95 -10.89
CA GLU A 248 14.19 -5.96 -10.75
C GLU A 248 14.23 -4.96 -11.90
N GLY A 249 13.99 -5.40 -13.13
CA GLY A 249 14.13 -4.55 -14.33
C GLY A 249 12.88 -3.80 -14.75
N LYS A 250 11.67 -4.31 -14.47
CA LYS A 250 10.40 -3.67 -14.86
C LYS A 250 9.67 -3.04 -13.68
N LEU A 251 9.73 -3.66 -12.50
CA LEU A 251 9.11 -3.13 -11.29
C LEU A 251 10.08 -2.34 -10.42
N PHE A 252 11.40 -2.46 -10.65
CA PHE A 252 12.44 -1.81 -9.84
C PHE A 252 12.38 -2.19 -8.36
N LEU A 253 11.88 -3.40 -8.07
CA LEU A 253 11.83 -3.97 -6.72
C LEU A 253 13.03 -4.90 -6.51
N LYS A 254 13.36 -5.21 -5.25
CA LYS A 254 14.46 -6.12 -4.91
C LYS A 254 13.93 -7.42 -4.32
N LEU A 255 14.47 -8.55 -4.78
CA LEU A 255 14.23 -9.86 -4.18
C LEU A 255 15.20 -10.10 -3.03
N ASN A 256 14.73 -10.74 -1.97
CA ASN A 256 15.61 -11.25 -0.93
C ASN A 256 16.25 -12.56 -1.43
N GLU A 257 17.58 -12.63 -1.51
CA GLU A 257 18.29 -13.80 -2.06
C GLU A 257 18.46 -14.95 -1.04
N GLN A 258 17.82 -14.85 0.14
CA GLN A 258 17.96 -15.83 1.23
C GLN A 258 16.80 -16.85 1.32
N ALA A 259 15.89 -16.90 0.34
CA ALA A 259 14.75 -17.82 0.30
C ALA A 259 15.02 -19.07 -0.54
#